data_AF-F0XYF8-F1
#
_entry.id   AF-F0XYF8-F1
#
_cell.length_a   1.000
_cell.length_b   1.000
_cell.length_c   1.000
_cell.angle_alpha   90.00
_cell.angle_beta   90.00
_cell.angle_gamma   90.00
#
_symmetry.space_group_name_H-M   'P 1'
#
loop_
_entity.id
_entity.type
_entity.pdbx_description
1 polymer ?
#
loop_
_entity_poly.entity_id
_entity_poly.type
_entity_poly.pdbx_seq_one_letter_code
_entity_poly.pdbx_strand_id
1 'polypeptide(L)'
;RTLLYGGVFYYPADKKSAKGKLRVLYEGYPMALLTEQAGGVASTGRFRGKAGRIMDVVPENIHDRCPIIMGCPRDVAMILSKYN
;
A
#
# COMPACT_ATOMS: atom_id res chain seq x y z
N ARG A 1 -13.74 -6.82 -2.48
CA ARG A 1 -14.72 -6.12 -1.59
C ARG A 1 -14.45 -4.62 -1.53
N THR A 2 -13.25 -4.17 -1.12
CA THR A 2 -12.87 -2.76 -1.06
C THR A 2 -13.09 -2.00 -2.37
N LEU A 3 -12.75 -2.62 -3.52
CA LEU A 3 -12.97 -2.02 -4.83
C LEU A 3 -14.45 -1.78 -5.18
N LEU A 4 -15.35 -2.63 -4.67
CA LEU A 4 -16.78 -2.58 -5.01
C LEU A 4 -17.60 -1.74 -4.03
N TYR A 5 -17.26 -1.80 -2.74
CA TYR A 5 -18.05 -1.16 -1.67
C TYR A 5 -17.34 0.00 -1.00
N GLY A 6 -16.15 0.34 -1.47
CA GLY A 6 -15.29 1.34 -0.85
C GLY A 6 -14.68 0.87 0.47
N GLY A 7 -14.13 1.83 1.21
CA GLY A 7 -13.33 1.59 2.41
C GLY A 7 -11.84 1.49 2.10
N VAL A 8 -11.10 0.88 3.02
CA VAL A 8 -9.65 0.74 2.94
C VAL A 8 -9.20 -0.68 3.26
N PHE A 9 -8.23 -1.17 2.49
CA PHE A 9 -7.43 -2.34 2.81
C PHE A 9 -6.10 -1.87 3.39
N TYR A 10 -5.73 -2.41 4.54
CA TYR A 10 -4.56 -1.98 5.30
C TYR A 10 -3.77 -3.19 5.80
N TYR A 11 -2.51 -3.29 5.37
CA TYR A 11 -1.57 -4.33 5.76
C TYR A 11 -0.19 -3.69 6.05
N PRO A 12 0.01 -3.12 7.25
CA PRO A 12 1.23 -2.41 7.58
C PRO A 12 2.43 -3.34 7.83
N ALA A 13 3.60 -2.74 7.99
CA ALA A 13 4.72 -3.41 8.64
C ALA A 13 4.45 -3.61 10.13
N ASP A 14 5.03 -4.66 10.69
CA ASP A 14 5.03 -4.94 12.13
C ASP A 14 6.44 -5.34 12.60
N LYS A 15 6.60 -5.62 13.90
CA LYS A 15 7.90 -5.99 14.48
C LYS A 15 8.51 -7.27 13.90
N LYS A 16 7.69 -8.21 13.41
CA LYS A 16 8.15 -9.48 12.82
C LYS A 16 8.42 -9.33 11.32
N SER A 17 7.68 -8.45 10.66
CA SER A 17 7.74 -8.17 9.22
C SER A 17 7.99 -6.68 9.00
N ALA A 18 9.22 -6.24 9.21
CA ALA A 18 9.61 -4.83 9.15
C ALA A 18 9.38 -4.18 7.77
N LYS A 19 9.40 -4.98 6.68
CA LYS A 19 9.04 -4.54 5.32
C LYS A 19 7.57 -4.83 4.95
N GLY A 20 6.73 -5.23 5.90
CA GLY A 20 5.41 -5.80 5.61
C GLY A 20 5.47 -7.25 5.15
N LYS A 21 4.30 -7.86 4.94
CA LYS A 21 4.19 -9.28 4.57
C LYS A 21 3.96 -9.51 3.08
N LEU A 22 3.27 -8.58 2.41
CA LEU A 22 2.88 -8.73 1.01
C LEU A 22 4.05 -8.36 0.09
N ARG A 23 4.19 -9.10 -1.01
CA ARG A 23 5.23 -8.97 -2.02
C ARG A 23 4.86 -7.88 -3.02
N VAL A 24 5.82 -7.00 -3.31
CA VAL A 24 5.58 -5.84 -4.16
C VAL A 24 5.21 -6.28 -5.58
N LEU A 25 5.95 -7.23 -6.15
CA LEU A 25 5.89 -7.53 -7.57
C LEU A 25 4.55 -8.12 -8.03
N TYR A 26 4.00 -9.08 -7.29
CA TYR A 26 2.83 -9.87 -7.72
C TYR A 26 1.62 -9.79 -6.78
N GLU A 27 1.74 -9.06 -5.66
CA GLU A 27 0.58 -8.73 -4.81
C GLU A 27 0.36 -7.20 -4.80
N GLY A 28 1.42 -6.42 -4.61
CA GLY A 28 1.38 -4.96 -4.53
C GLY A 28 1.05 -4.26 -5.85
N TYR A 29 1.92 -4.36 -6.85
CA TYR A 29 1.74 -3.64 -8.12
C TYR A 29 0.42 -3.94 -8.83
N PRO A 30 -0.02 -5.21 -8.99
CA PRO A 30 -1.27 -5.48 -9.70
C PRO A 30 -2.47 -4.83 -9.01
N MET A 31 -2.53 -4.90 -7.68
CA MET A 31 -3.63 -4.31 -6.92
C MET A 31 -3.55 -2.79 -6.83
N ALA A 32 -2.34 -2.22 -6.77
CA ALA A 32 -2.12 -0.79 -6.81
C ALA A 32 -2.57 -0.21 -8.15
N LEU A 33 -2.18 -0.84 -9.27
CA LEU A 33 -2.60 -0.43 -10.60
C LEU A 33 -4.13 -0.44 -10.73
N LEU A 34 -4.79 -1.54 -10.35
CA LEU A 34 -6.25 -1.63 -10.39
C LEU A 34 -6.93 -0.58 -9.51
N THR A 35 -6.39 -0.35 -8.31
CA THR A 35 -6.96 0.63 -7.36
C THR A 35 -6.81 2.05 -7.89
N GLU A 36 -5.63 2.42 -8.39
CA GLU A 36 -5.38 3.75 -8.95
C GLU A 36 -6.21 4.00 -10.22
N GLN A 37 -6.34 3.00 -11.11
CA GLN A 37 -7.19 3.10 -12.30
C GLN A 37 -8.69 3.23 -11.96
N ALA A 38 -9.11 2.71 -10.81
CA ALA A 38 -10.47 2.90 -10.29
C ALA A 38 -10.66 4.23 -9.54
N GLY A 39 -9.67 5.15 -9.56
CA GLY A 39 -9.71 6.43 -8.87
C GLY A 39 -9.44 6.35 -7.36
N GLY A 40 -8.96 5.20 -6.87
CA GLY A 40 -8.50 5.02 -5.50
C GLY A 40 -7.05 5.45 -5.29
N VAL A 41 -6.56 5.27 -4.07
CA VAL A 41 -5.16 5.54 -3.70
C VAL A 41 -4.49 4.24 -3.25
N ALA A 42 -3.23 4.06 -3.64
CA ALA A 42 -2.39 2.93 -3.24
C ALA A 42 -1.04 3.43 -2.70
N SER A 43 -0.83 3.32 -1.38
CA SER A 43 0.34 3.82 -0.66
C SER A 43 1.03 2.73 0.16
N THR A 44 2.33 2.90 0.39
CA THR A 44 3.10 2.09 1.33
C THR A 44 3.01 2.58 2.77
N GLY A 45 2.27 3.66 3.04
CA GLY A 45 2.40 4.40 4.30
C GLY A 45 3.85 4.86 4.49
N ARG A 46 4.28 5.06 5.74
CA ARG A 46 5.69 5.36 6.05
C ARG A 46 6.55 4.12 5.84
N PHE A 47 7.24 4.07 4.71
CA PHE A 47 8.14 2.99 4.32
C PHE A 47 9.49 3.58 3.90
N ARG A 48 10.60 2.98 4.37
CA ARG A 48 11.96 3.52 4.18
C ARG A 48 12.07 5.01 4.56
N GLY A 49 11.41 5.40 5.66
CA GLY A 49 11.46 6.75 6.22
C GLY A 49 10.49 7.77 5.63
N LYS A 50 9.78 7.47 4.53
CA LYS A 50 8.86 8.40 3.85
C LYS A 50 7.52 7.77 3.49
N ALA A 51 6.47 8.58 3.38
CA ALA A 51 5.24 8.16 2.73
C ALA A 51 5.43 8.11 1.21
N GLY A 52 4.89 7.08 0.54
CA GLY A 52 5.07 6.91 -0.90
C GLY A 52 3.99 6.05 -1.54
N ARG A 53 3.97 6.03 -2.88
CA ARG A 53 3.07 5.17 -3.67
C ARG A 53 3.66 3.77 -3.79
N ILE A 54 2.79 2.77 -3.91
CA ILE A 54 3.24 1.38 -4.14
C ILE A 54 3.96 1.27 -5.49
N MET A 55 3.47 1.96 -6.52
CA MET A 55 4.06 1.92 -7.87
C MET A 55 5.47 2.55 -7.96
N ASP A 56 5.85 3.40 -7.01
CA ASP A 56 7.17 4.04 -6.98
C ASP A 56 8.22 3.22 -6.20
N VAL A 57 7.81 2.10 -5.60
CA VAL A 57 8.74 1.21 -4.89
C VAL A 57 9.64 0.52 -5.90
N VAL A 58 10.95 0.66 -5.75
CA VAL A 58 11.93 -0.17 -6.49
C VAL A 58 12.32 -1.36 -5.60
N PRO A 59 11.99 -2.61 -6.01
CA PRO A 59 12.26 -3.82 -5.24
C PRO A 59 13.71 -4.25 -5.40
N GLU A 60 14.31 -4.76 -4.33
CA GLU A 60 15.70 -5.27 -4.36
C GLU A 60 15.79 -6.70 -4.94
N ASN A 61 14.69 -7.46 -4.89
CA ASN A 61 14.59 -8.82 -5.40
C ASN A 61 13.13 -9.19 -5.74
N ILE A 62 12.93 -10.33 -6.41
CA ILE A 62 11.61 -10.77 -6.90
C ILE A 62 10.57 -11.05 -5.80
N HIS A 63 11.01 -11.30 -4.57
CA HIS A 63 10.14 -11.58 -3.41
C HIS A 63 10.16 -10.45 -2.37
N ASP A 64 10.66 -9.26 -2.76
CA ASP A 64 10.72 -8.11 -1.85
C ASP A 64 9.31 -7.69 -1.43
N ARG A 65 9.20 -7.12 -0.24
CA ARG A 65 7.94 -6.84 0.43
C ARG A 65 7.77 -5.35 0.67
N CYS A 66 6.51 -4.92 0.72
CA CYS A 66 6.16 -3.59 1.20
C CYS A 66 4.90 -3.64 2.07
N PRO A 67 4.72 -2.66 2.97
CA PRO A 67 3.40 -2.38 3.54
C PRO A 67 2.44 -1.95 2.42
N ILE A 68 1.15 -2.26 2.57
CA ILE A 68 0.11 -1.93 1.58
C ILE A 68 -1.04 -1.23 2.27
N ILE A 69 -1.38 -0.04 1.79
CA ILE A 69 -2.55 0.74 2.18
C ILE A 69 -3.25 1.14 0.89
N MET A 70 -4.46 0.65 0.62
CA MET A 70 -5.15 0.97 -0.62
C MET A 70 -6.67 1.00 -0.49
N GLY A 71 -7.32 1.88 -1.24
CA GLY A 71 -8.78 2.02 -1.21
C GLY A 71 -9.25 3.42 -1.56
N CYS A 72 -10.40 3.82 -0.99
CA CYS A 72 -10.99 5.12 -1.23
C CYS A 72 -10.06 6.26 -0.77
N PRO A 73 -9.93 7.36 -1.55
CA PRO A 73 -9.01 8.45 -1.22
C PRO A 73 -9.23 9.04 0.18
N ARG A 74 -10.49 9.21 0.59
CA ARG A 74 -10.86 9.73 1.92
C ARG A 74 -10.30 8.87 3.06
N ASP A 75 -10.50 7.55 2.99
CA ASP A 75 -10.12 6.64 4.08
C ASP A 75 -8.61 6.41 4.12
N VAL A 76 -7.98 6.32 2.95
CA VAL A 76 -6.52 6.24 2.85
C VAL A 76 -5.87 7.50 3.39
N ALA A 77 -6.37 8.69 3.04
CA ALA A 77 -5.86 9.95 3.58
C ALA A 77 -6.01 10.04 5.11
N MET A 78 -7.13 9.56 5.65
CA MET A 78 -7.33 9.48 7.10
C MET A 78 -6.25 8.63 7.78
N ILE A 79 -5.91 7.47 7.22
CA ILE A 79 -4.85 6.61 7.75
C ILE A 79 -3.48 7.28 7.59
N LEU A 80 -3.18 7.83 6.41
CA LEU A 80 -1.90 8.49 6.15
C LEU A 80 -1.66 9.68 7.08
N SER A 81 -2.71 10.39 7.51
CA SER A 81 -2.60 11.49 8.49
C SER A 81 -2.03 11.04 9.84
N LYS A 82 -2.11 9.75 10.19
CA LYS A 82 -1.58 9.18 11.43
C LYS A 82 -0.10 8.83 11.37
N TYR A 83 0.53 8.92 10.20
CA TYR A 83 1.96 8.68 10.01
C TYR A 83 2.82 9.95 10.16
N ASN A 84 2.17 11.12 10.29
CA ASN A 84 2.80 12.41 10.56
C ASN A 84 3.16 12.56 12.04
#